data_AF-A0A162GWL2-F1
#
_entry.id   AF-A0A162GWL2-F1
#
_cell.length_a   1.000
_cell.length_b   1.000
_cell.length_c   1.000
_cell.angle_alpha   90.00
_cell.angle_beta   90.00
_cell.angle_gamma   90.00
#
_symmetry.space_group_name_H-M   'P 1'
#
loop_
_entity.id
_entity.type
_entity.pdbx_description
1 polymer ?
#
loop_
_entity_poly.entity_id
_entity_poly.type
_entity_poly.pdbx_seq_one_letter_code
_entity_poly.pdbx_strand_id
1 'polypeptide(L)'
;MKKAFVTGIIVLASSFAVAAPVKTSRELLVDYTKQIKEFAYGKGGTATKIQKSKEAHEAIAKAVELPSHASDIAKSLSDSPARIESMMTIVAAKKMSGEVSKTDAAEGKSLRDSADASAKVIANSWMRKLDRESNLTKEEMEVTSKALDRMENDIPTKMLTDFSKAERDSYTQIIERYDVLNNSSASKKNEDNFVQAIMEVKKVDRAKALEIVRKLKECV
;
A
#
# COMPACT_ATOMS: atom_id res chain seq x y z
N MET A 1 14.74 18.92 -17.95
CA MET A 1 13.68 17.95 -17.56
C MET A 1 13.78 17.42 -16.12
N LYS A 2 14.96 17.37 -15.47
CA LYS A 2 15.12 16.81 -14.11
C LYS A 2 14.47 17.60 -12.96
N LYS A 3 14.30 18.93 -13.09
CA LYS A 3 13.76 19.77 -12.01
C LYS A 3 12.22 19.73 -11.90
N ALA A 4 11.50 19.61 -13.01
CA ALA A 4 10.03 19.66 -13.03
C ALA A 4 9.35 18.49 -12.29
N PHE A 5 9.97 17.31 -12.30
CA PHE A 5 9.48 16.12 -11.58
C PHE A 5 9.47 16.33 -10.05
N VAL A 6 10.58 16.86 -9.50
CA VAL A 6 10.79 17.00 -8.05
C VAL A 6 9.98 18.16 -7.46
N THR A 7 9.92 19.31 -8.15
CA THR A 7 9.13 20.45 -7.65
C THR A 7 7.65 20.12 -7.65
N GLY A 8 7.24 19.28 -8.58
CA GLY A 8 5.87 19.14 -8.88
C GLY A 8 5.09 18.17 -7.98
N ILE A 9 5.68 17.02 -7.63
CA ILE A 9 5.07 16.09 -6.67
C ILE A 9 4.88 16.77 -5.29
N ILE A 10 5.80 17.69 -4.93
CA ILE A 10 5.76 18.48 -3.69
C ILE A 10 4.68 19.58 -3.76
N VAL A 11 4.47 20.23 -4.91
CA VAL A 11 3.45 21.30 -5.10
C VAL A 11 2.02 20.76 -5.19
N LEU A 12 1.84 19.48 -5.54
CA LEU A 12 0.55 18.81 -5.62
C LEU A 12 -0.15 18.65 -4.24
N ALA A 13 0.53 18.97 -3.13
CA ALA A 13 0.02 18.85 -1.76
C ALA A 13 -0.99 19.95 -1.35
N SER A 14 -1.15 21.03 -2.13
CA SER A 14 -1.81 22.24 -1.63
C SER A 14 -2.93 22.85 -2.49
N SER A 15 -3.34 22.24 -3.61
CA SER A 15 -4.22 22.99 -4.54
C SER A 15 -5.13 22.14 -5.43
N PHE A 16 -6.06 21.40 -4.83
CA PHE A 16 -7.25 20.91 -5.54
C PHE A 16 -8.51 21.12 -4.71
N ALA A 17 -9.16 22.27 -4.91
CA ALA A 17 -10.55 22.48 -4.51
C ALA A 17 -11.43 22.04 -5.68
N VAL A 18 -12.26 21.01 -5.47
CA VAL A 18 -13.25 20.60 -6.48
C VAL A 18 -14.63 20.67 -5.86
N ALA A 19 -15.37 21.72 -6.22
CA ALA A 19 -16.82 21.79 -6.08
C ALA A 19 -17.44 21.38 -7.43
N ALA A 20 -17.81 20.11 -7.57
CA ALA A 20 -18.57 19.55 -8.71
C ALA A 20 -19.21 18.21 -8.27
N PRO A 21 -20.13 17.59 -9.05
CA PRO A 21 -21.21 16.71 -8.58
C PRO A 21 -20.71 15.50 -7.79
N VAL A 22 -21.60 14.89 -6.97
CA VAL A 22 -21.31 13.75 -6.06
C VAL A 22 -20.82 12.53 -6.85
N LYS A 23 -19.55 12.56 -7.25
CA LYS A 23 -18.82 11.43 -7.81
C LYS A 23 -18.67 10.38 -6.73
N THR A 24 -18.74 9.12 -7.11
CA THR A 24 -18.43 8.02 -6.19
C THR A 24 -16.96 8.12 -5.74
N SER A 25 -16.64 7.63 -4.54
CA SER A 25 -15.24 7.62 -4.03
C SER A 25 -14.28 6.95 -5.01
N ARG A 26 -14.76 5.98 -5.80
CA ARG A 26 -13.99 5.31 -6.87
C ARG A 26 -13.67 6.24 -8.03
N GLU A 27 -14.64 7.00 -8.54
CA GLU A 27 -14.42 7.95 -9.63
C GLU A 27 -13.49 9.09 -9.21
N LEU A 28 -13.66 9.59 -7.97
CA LEU A 28 -12.74 10.56 -7.40
C LEU A 28 -11.33 9.99 -7.32
N LEU A 29 -11.15 8.77 -6.82
CA LEU A 29 -9.84 8.15 -6.71
C LEU A 29 -9.18 7.96 -8.08
N VAL A 30 -9.93 7.57 -9.11
CA VAL A 30 -9.44 7.46 -10.49
C VAL A 30 -8.97 8.82 -11.02
N ASP A 31 -9.76 9.88 -10.80
CA ASP A 31 -9.41 11.24 -11.24
C ASP A 31 -8.15 11.75 -10.52
N TYR A 32 -8.08 11.63 -9.19
CA TYR A 32 -6.89 12.00 -8.41
C TYR A 32 -5.67 11.19 -8.84
N THR A 33 -5.84 9.89 -9.09
CA THR A 33 -4.77 9.00 -9.56
C THR A 33 -4.28 9.43 -10.94
N LYS A 34 -5.19 9.77 -11.86
CA LYS A 34 -4.84 10.28 -13.20
C LYS A 34 -4.09 11.60 -13.10
N GLN A 35 -4.56 12.54 -12.28
CA GLN A 35 -3.90 13.82 -12.07
C GLN A 35 -2.49 13.62 -11.50
N ILE A 36 -2.33 12.77 -10.49
CA ILE A 36 -1.01 12.46 -9.91
C ILE A 36 -0.09 11.80 -10.93
N LYS A 37 -0.59 10.88 -11.77
CA LYS A 37 0.20 10.23 -12.83
C LYS A 37 0.61 11.21 -13.92
N GLU A 38 -0.32 12.00 -14.46
CA GLU A 38 0.00 13.04 -15.46
C GLU A 38 1.02 14.02 -14.92
N PHE A 39 0.89 14.36 -13.64
CA PHE A 39 1.80 15.23 -12.94
C PHE A 39 3.20 14.60 -12.78
N ALA A 40 3.26 13.39 -12.24
CA ALA A 40 4.52 12.69 -12.00
C ALA A 40 5.22 12.37 -13.33
N TYR A 41 4.49 11.94 -14.34
CA TYR A 41 5.07 11.36 -15.55
C TYR A 41 5.31 12.42 -16.63
N GLY A 42 4.59 13.55 -16.58
CA GLY A 42 4.49 14.50 -17.68
C GLY A 42 3.69 13.94 -18.86
N LYS A 43 3.37 14.80 -19.84
CA LYS A 43 2.69 14.37 -21.07
C LYS A 43 3.52 13.29 -21.79
N GLY A 44 3.01 12.06 -21.86
CA GLY A 44 3.66 10.93 -22.52
C GLY A 44 4.70 10.15 -21.67
N GLY A 45 4.74 10.38 -20.36
CA GLY A 45 5.52 9.55 -19.44
C GLY A 45 4.77 8.28 -19.01
N THR A 46 5.51 7.25 -18.63
CA THR A 46 4.97 5.95 -18.18
C THR A 46 5.73 5.48 -16.94
N ALA A 47 5.13 4.63 -16.10
CA ALA A 47 5.80 4.02 -14.95
C ALA A 47 7.12 3.32 -15.33
N THR A 48 7.19 2.71 -16.52
CA THR A 48 8.40 2.08 -17.05
C THR A 48 9.58 3.05 -17.20
N LYS A 49 9.32 4.31 -17.59
CA LYS A 49 10.37 5.34 -17.67
C LYS A 49 10.88 5.75 -16.29
N ILE A 50 10.01 5.67 -15.28
CA ILE A 50 10.29 6.13 -13.90
C ILE A 50 10.97 5.08 -13.05
N GLN A 51 10.72 3.79 -13.33
CA GLN A 51 11.35 2.66 -12.63
C GLN A 51 12.89 2.72 -12.61
N LYS A 52 13.50 3.46 -13.54
CA LYS A 52 14.96 3.64 -13.63
C LYS A 52 15.47 4.93 -12.94
N SER A 53 14.61 5.76 -12.37
CA SER A 53 14.99 7.04 -11.76
C SER A 53 14.92 6.97 -10.24
N LYS A 54 16.10 7.05 -9.62
CA LYS A 54 16.23 7.11 -8.16
C LYS A 54 15.57 8.35 -7.56
N GLU A 55 15.75 9.50 -8.20
CA GLU A 55 15.13 10.76 -7.76
C GLU A 55 13.60 10.67 -7.78
N ALA A 56 13.07 9.93 -8.76
CA ALA A 56 11.64 9.70 -8.82
C ALA A 56 11.14 8.81 -7.69
N HIS A 57 11.88 7.75 -7.37
CA HIS A 57 11.53 6.87 -6.25
C HIS A 57 11.55 7.61 -4.91
N GLU A 58 12.55 8.47 -4.68
CA GLU A 58 12.65 9.29 -3.46
C GLU A 58 11.48 10.30 -3.36
N ALA A 59 11.12 10.94 -4.46
CA ALA A 59 9.99 11.88 -4.47
C ALA A 59 8.65 11.18 -4.23
N ILE A 60 8.45 9.99 -4.81
CA ILE A 60 7.26 9.16 -4.54
C ILE A 60 7.23 8.73 -3.07
N ALA A 61 8.34 8.21 -2.54
CA ALA A 61 8.43 7.82 -1.13
C ALA A 61 8.13 8.97 -0.18
N LYS A 62 8.60 10.19 -0.50
CA LYS A 62 8.27 11.40 0.26
C LYS A 62 6.78 11.75 0.17
N ALA A 63 6.17 11.67 -1.01
CA ALA A 63 4.75 11.97 -1.23
C ALA A 63 3.80 10.96 -0.58
N VAL A 64 4.29 9.75 -0.31
CA VAL A 64 3.57 8.76 0.49
C VAL A 64 3.54 9.17 1.97
N GLU A 65 4.31 10.15 2.45
CA GLU A 65 4.19 10.66 3.83
C GLU A 65 4.37 9.57 4.92
N LEU A 66 5.25 8.58 4.68
CA LEU A 66 5.66 7.58 5.67
C LEU A 66 7.18 7.63 5.89
N PRO A 67 7.70 8.58 6.71
CA PRO A 67 9.14 8.83 6.82
C PRO A 67 9.96 7.61 7.27
N SER A 68 9.44 6.81 8.20
CA SER A 68 10.08 5.59 8.70
C SER A 68 10.28 4.52 7.62
N HIS A 69 9.45 4.54 6.58
CA HIS A 69 9.46 3.55 5.49
C HIS A 69 9.96 4.14 4.17
N ALA A 70 10.37 5.41 4.14
CA ALA A 70 10.70 6.11 2.89
C ALA A 70 11.83 5.42 2.10
N SER A 71 12.88 4.95 2.79
CA SER A 71 13.97 4.21 2.12
C SER A 71 13.49 2.89 1.52
N ASP A 72 12.55 2.22 2.17
CA ASP A 72 12.09 0.89 1.79
C ASP A 72 11.04 0.94 0.69
N ILE A 73 10.20 1.98 0.70
CA ILE A 73 9.36 2.36 -0.44
C ILE A 73 10.24 2.66 -1.65
N ALA A 74 11.29 3.49 -1.51
CA ALA A 74 12.13 3.84 -2.65
C ALA A 74 12.84 2.61 -3.29
N LYS A 75 13.26 1.65 -2.45
CA LYS A 75 13.81 0.36 -2.91
C LYS A 75 12.75 -0.51 -3.59
N SER A 76 11.54 -0.58 -3.05
CA SER A 76 10.51 -1.49 -3.59
C SER A 76 10.01 -1.05 -4.97
N LEU A 77 10.09 0.25 -5.30
CA LEU A 77 9.67 0.80 -6.60
C LEU A 77 10.50 0.33 -7.80
N SER A 78 11.76 -0.08 -7.61
CA SER A 78 12.57 -0.61 -8.72
C SER A 78 12.13 -1.99 -9.19
N ASP A 79 11.42 -2.75 -8.36
CA ASP A 79 11.09 -4.15 -8.66
C ASP A 79 10.01 -4.27 -9.75
N SER A 80 9.08 -3.32 -9.87
CA SER A 80 8.00 -3.39 -10.87
C SER A 80 7.34 -2.04 -11.15
N PRO A 81 7.00 -1.73 -12.42
CA PRO A 81 6.16 -0.57 -12.76
C PRO A 81 4.80 -0.58 -12.05
N ALA A 82 4.24 -1.75 -11.77
CA ALA A 82 2.95 -1.88 -11.08
C ALA A 82 3.00 -1.31 -9.64
N ARG A 83 4.18 -1.35 -8.99
CA ARG A 83 4.37 -0.76 -7.66
C ARG A 83 4.38 0.76 -7.70
N ILE A 84 4.91 1.36 -8.76
CA ILE A 84 4.82 2.80 -9.00
C ILE A 84 3.36 3.21 -9.16
N GLU A 85 2.61 2.50 -10.00
CA GLU A 85 1.18 2.75 -10.23
C GLU A 85 0.35 2.61 -8.94
N SER A 86 0.65 1.59 -8.13
CA SER A 86 0.01 1.38 -6.82
C SER A 86 0.33 2.50 -5.85
N MET A 87 1.59 2.96 -5.78
CA MET A 87 2.00 4.08 -4.94
C MET A 87 1.35 5.40 -5.37
N MET A 88 1.16 5.64 -6.67
CA MET A 88 0.42 6.82 -7.13
C MET A 88 -1.04 6.79 -6.69
N THR A 89 -1.66 5.61 -6.71
CA THR A 89 -3.03 5.39 -6.20
C THR A 89 -3.11 5.61 -4.69
N ILE A 90 -2.08 5.19 -3.94
CA ILE A 90 -1.98 5.44 -2.49
C ILE A 90 -1.87 6.93 -2.20
N VAL A 91 -1.01 7.67 -2.91
CA VAL A 91 -0.89 9.14 -2.76
C VAL A 91 -2.21 9.83 -3.11
N ALA A 92 -2.92 9.34 -4.14
CA ALA A 92 -4.25 9.83 -4.50
C ALA A 92 -5.26 9.63 -3.36
N ALA A 93 -5.33 8.42 -2.80
CA ALA A 93 -6.24 8.10 -1.70
C ALA A 93 -5.95 8.93 -0.44
N LYS A 94 -4.69 9.23 -0.15
CA LYS A 94 -4.29 10.10 0.99
C LYS A 94 -4.74 11.56 0.84
N LYS A 95 -4.87 12.05 -0.39
CA LYS A 95 -5.40 13.39 -0.66
C LYS A 95 -6.92 13.38 -0.64
N MET A 96 -7.51 12.40 -1.30
CA MET A 96 -8.95 12.20 -1.33
C MET A 96 -9.51 12.05 0.09
N SER A 97 -8.82 11.33 0.97
CA SER A 97 -9.24 11.17 2.36
C SER A 97 -9.35 12.51 3.12
N GLY A 98 -8.49 13.49 2.81
CA GLY A 98 -8.59 14.83 3.38
C GLY A 98 -9.83 15.59 2.94
N GLU A 99 -10.26 15.41 1.69
CA GLU A 99 -11.52 15.98 1.18
C GLU A 99 -12.74 15.25 1.74
N VAL A 100 -12.71 13.91 1.76
CA VAL A 100 -13.77 13.09 2.37
C VAL A 100 -13.94 13.40 3.85
N SER A 101 -12.85 13.67 4.58
CA SER A 101 -12.90 13.99 6.01
C SER A 101 -13.69 15.28 6.32
N LYS A 102 -13.92 16.15 5.34
CA LYS A 102 -14.73 17.37 5.52
C LYS A 102 -16.23 17.07 5.64
N THR A 103 -16.67 15.92 5.12
CA THR A 103 -18.08 15.48 5.12
C THR A 103 -18.30 14.23 5.95
N ASP A 104 -17.37 13.28 5.94
CA ASP A 104 -17.35 12.06 6.74
C ASP A 104 -15.94 11.80 7.27
N ALA A 105 -15.70 12.22 8.51
CA ALA A 105 -14.41 12.06 9.17
C ALA A 105 -14.02 10.57 9.39
N ALA A 106 -15.00 9.68 9.56
CA ALA A 106 -14.72 8.26 9.84
C ALA A 106 -14.31 7.52 8.56
N GLU A 107 -14.98 7.78 7.43
CA GLU A 107 -14.59 7.26 6.12
C GLU A 107 -13.26 7.86 5.65
N GLY A 108 -13.06 9.17 5.84
CA GLY A 108 -11.80 9.83 5.53
C GLY A 108 -10.63 9.20 6.30
N LYS A 109 -10.80 8.96 7.61
CA LYS A 109 -9.79 8.26 8.41
C LYS A 109 -9.53 6.83 7.91
N SER A 110 -10.58 6.05 7.65
CA SER A 110 -10.49 4.68 7.12
C SER A 110 -9.67 4.63 5.83
N LEU A 111 -9.94 5.54 4.89
CA LEU A 111 -9.21 5.65 3.63
C LEU A 111 -7.73 6.00 3.85
N ARG A 112 -7.43 6.95 4.76
CA ARG A 112 -6.06 7.34 5.03
C ARG A 112 -5.27 6.23 5.70
N ASP A 113 -5.81 5.61 6.75
CA ASP A 113 -5.17 4.49 7.44
C ASP A 113 -4.94 3.32 6.48
N SER A 114 -5.91 3.02 5.62
CA SER A 114 -5.76 2.01 4.58
C SER A 114 -4.67 2.34 3.57
N ALA A 115 -4.53 3.61 3.18
CA ALA A 115 -3.47 4.03 2.27
C ALA A 115 -2.09 3.92 2.94
N ASP A 116 -1.98 4.23 4.23
CA ASP A 116 -0.77 4.01 5.03
C ASP A 116 -0.41 2.52 5.09
N ALA A 117 -1.37 1.67 5.45
CA ALA A 117 -1.18 0.22 5.50
C ALA A 117 -0.77 -0.35 4.13
N SER A 118 -1.47 0.03 3.05
CA SER A 118 -1.13 -0.34 1.67
C SER A 118 0.30 0.02 1.29
N ALA A 119 0.81 1.18 1.73
CA ALA A 119 2.21 1.53 1.51
C ALA A 119 3.18 0.68 2.35
N LYS A 120 2.84 0.40 3.61
CA LYS A 120 3.66 -0.43 4.51
C LYS A 120 3.82 -1.86 3.99
N VAL A 121 2.75 -2.48 3.47
CA VAL A 121 2.87 -3.85 2.93
C VAL A 121 3.77 -3.89 1.69
N ILE A 122 3.67 -2.91 0.79
CA ILE A 122 4.58 -2.80 -0.36
C ILE A 122 6.02 -2.52 0.11
N ALA A 123 6.19 -1.65 1.13
CA ALA A 123 7.49 -1.37 1.73
C ALA A 123 8.11 -2.63 2.35
N ASN A 124 7.33 -3.52 2.96
CA ASN A 124 7.85 -4.73 3.60
C ASN A 124 8.18 -5.86 2.60
N SER A 125 7.77 -5.75 1.33
CA SER A 125 8.00 -6.78 0.31
C SER A 125 9.48 -7.13 0.11
N TRP A 126 10.40 -6.15 0.23
CA TRP A 126 11.83 -6.44 0.09
C TRP A 126 12.37 -7.26 1.27
N MET A 127 11.74 -7.16 2.45
CA MET A 127 12.18 -7.90 3.64
C MET A 127 11.99 -9.41 3.49
N ARG A 128 11.12 -9.87 2.58
CA ARG A 128 10.96 -11.30 2.24
C ARG A 128 12.23 -11.94 1.70
N LYS A 129 13.13 -11.13 1.12
CA LYS A 129 14.43 -11.58 0.60
C LYS A 129 15.44 -11.83 1.72
N LEU A 130 15.14 -11.41 2.96
CA LEU A 130 16.02 -11.63 4.11
C LEU A 130 15.91 -13.08 4.59
N ASP A 131 17.06 -13.63 4.97
CA ASP A 131 17.11 -14.93 5.59
C ASP A 131 16.85 -14.79 7.10
N ARG A 132 15.82 -15.49 7.56
CA ARG A 132 15.28 -15.40 8.94
C ARG A 132 14.71 -16.76 9.30
N GLU A 133 14.63 -17.02 10.61
CA GLU A 133 14.01 -18.23 11.11
C GLU A 133 12.51 -18.29 10.77
N SER A 134 12.01 -19.51 10.56
CA SER A 134 10.61 -19.80 10.29
C SER A 134 10.14 -20.95 11.15
N ASN A 135 8.89 -20.86 11.61
CA ASN A 135 8.20 -21.94 12.31
C ASN A 135 7.11 -22.58 11.44
N LEU A 136 7.02 -22.24 10.15
CA LEU A 136 6.04 -22.78 9.21
C LEU A 136 6.62 -24.00 8.49
N THR A 137 5.76 -24.96 8.16
CA THR A 137 6.16 -26.06 7.26
C THR A 137 6.41 -25.54 5.84
N LYS A 138 7.02 -26.35 4.98
CA LYS A 138 7.23 -25.99 3.57
C LYS A 138 5.91 -25.67 2.85
N GLU A 139 4.85 -26.47 3.10
CA GLU A 139 3.55 -26.22 2.49
C GLU A 139 2.91 -24.92 3.01
N GLU A 140 2.99 -24.69 4.33
CA GLU A 140 2.47 -23.47 4.96
C GLU A 140 3.20 -22.22 4.45
N MET A 141 4.52 -22.31 4.30
CA MET A 141 5.34 -21.26 3.68
C MET A 141 4.86 -20.94 2.27
N GLU A 142 4.72 -21.95 1.39
CA GLU A 142 4.30 -21.72 0.00
C GLU A 142 2.92 -21.06 -0.10
N VAL A 143 1.96 -21.54 0.69
CA VAL A 143 0.61 -20.97 0.76
C VAL A 143 0.66 -19.52 1.22
N THR A 144 1.44 -19.24 2.27
CA THR A 144 1.54 -17.90 2.86
C THR A 144 2.29 -16.92 1.95
N SER A 145 3.36 -17.36 1.29
CA SER A 145 4.08 -16.56 0.30
C SER A 145 3.15 -16.14 -0.84
N LYS A 146 2.31 -17.05 -1.36
CA LYS A 146 1.33 -16.73 -2.40
C LYS A 146 0.28 -15.73 -1.92
N ALA A 147 -0.20 -15.85 -0.67
CA ALA A 147 -1.11 -14.85 -0.11
C ALA A 147 -0.44 -13.48 0.06
N LEU A 148 0.83 -13.45 0.49
CA LEU A 148 1.61 -12.22 0.59
C LEU A 148 1.85 -11.57 -0.78
N ASP A 149 2.11 -12.35 -1.83
CA ASP A 149 2.24 -11.81 -3.19
C ASP A 149 0.98 -11.02 -3.58
N ARG A 150 -0.21 -11.50 -3.20
CA ARG A 150 -1.48 -10.79 -3.45
C ARG A 150 -1.66 -9.58 -2.56
N MET A 151 -1.28 -9.68 -1.29
CA MET A 151 -1.27 -8.57 -0.34
C MET A 151 -0.35 -7.42 -0.78
N GLU A 152 0.71 -7.73 -1.53
CA GLU A 152 1.68 -6.75 -2.02
C GLU A 152 1.30 -6.15 -3.37
N ASN A 153 0.67 -6.92 -4.26
CA ASN A 153 0.47 -6.51 -5.66
C ASN A 153 -0.98 -6.18 -6.01
N ASP A 154 -1.97 -6.85 -5.42
CA ASP A 154 -3.38 -6.71 -5.82
C ASP A 154 -4.19 -5.93 -4.78
N ILE A 155 -4.13 -6.39 -3.53
CA ILE A 155 -4.96 -5.89 -2.43
C ILE A 155 -4.74 -4.40 -2.11
N PRO A 156 -3.52 -3.83 -2.19
CA PRO A 156 -3.30 -2.42 -1.82
C PRO A 156 -4.16 -1.43 -2.58
N THR A 157 -4.45 -1.70 -3.85
CA THR A 157 -5.33 -0.86 -4.68
C THR A 157 -6.81 -1.20 -4.44
N LYS A 158 -7.16 -2.50 -4.38
CA LYS A 158 -8.54 -2.96 -4.08
C LYS A 158 -9.08 -2.45 -2.74
N MET A 159 -8.23 -2.36 -1.71
CA MET A 159 -8.61 -1.78 -0.41
C MET A 159 -9.09 -0.31 -0.54
N LEU A 160 -8.56 0.42 -1.52
CA LEU A 160 -8.86 1.83 -1.75
C LEU A 160 -10.05 2.03 -2.70
N THR A 161 -10.31 1.07 -3.60
CA THR A 161 -11.31 1.20 -4.68
C THR A 161 -12.58 0.37 -4.48
N ASP A 162 -12.45 -0.86 -4.00
CA ASP A 162 -13.49 -1.89 -4.14
C ASP A 162 -13.97 -2.45 -2.80
N PHE A 163 -13.13 -2.41 -1.75
CA PHE A 163 -13.50 -2.96 -0.44
C PHE A 163 -14.50 -2.06 0.26
N SER A 164 -15.47 -2.69 0.94
CA SER A 164 -16.29 -1.98 1.92
C SER A 164 -15.42 -1.43 3.05
N LYS A 165 -15.92 -0.42 3.77
CA LYS A 165 -15.22 0.16 4.92
C LYS A 165 -14.83 -0.92 5.95
N ALA A 166 -15.73 -1.85 6.24
CA ALA A 166 -15.48 -2.91 7.22
C ALA A 166 -14.35 -3.87 6.79
N GLU A 167 -14.32 -4.26 5.51
CA GLU A 167 -13.25 -5.07 4.95
C GLU A 167 -11.93 -4.31 4.99
N ARG A 168 -11.92 -3.08 4.47
CA ARG A 168 -10.76 -2.19 4.48
C ARG A 168 -10.18 -2.06 5.88
N ASP A 169 -10.98 -1.68 6.87
CA ASP A 169 -10.54 -1.52 8.26
C ASP A 169 -9.94 -2.81 8.83
N SER A 170 -10.56 -3.96 8.52
CA SER A 170 -10.07 -5.28 8.92
C SER A 170 -8.69 -5.60 8.34
N TYR A 171 -8.48 -5.38 7.03
CA TYR A 171 -7.17 -5.62 6.41
C TYR A 171 -6.13 -4.62 6.90
N THR A 172 -6.50 -3.35 7.09
CA THR A 172 -5.62 -2.32 7.65
C THR A 172 -5.05 -2.77 8.99
N GLN A 173 -5.88 -3.28 9.90
CA GLN A 173 -5.40 -3.78 11.20
C GLN A 173 -4.40 -4.93 11.08
N ILE A 174 -4.65 -5.89 10.16
CA ILE A 174 -3.74 -7.01 9.90
C ILE A 174 -2.40 -6.49 9.38
N ILE A 175 -2.42 -5.58 8.40
CA ILE A 175 -1.20 -5.04 7.78
C ILE A 175 -0.40 -4.19 8.78
N GLU A 176 -1.07 -3.36 9.59
CA GLU A 176 -0.41 -2.58 10.63
C GLU A 176 0.29 -3.50 11.63
N ARG A 177 -0.37 -4.60 12.04
CA ARG A 177 0.26 -5.54 12.96
C ARG A 177 1.41 -6.29 12.29
N TYR A 178 1.26 -6.67 11.04
CA TYR A 178 2.31 -7.29 10.22
C TYR A 178 3.55 -6.39 10.10
N ASP A 179 3.35 -5.09 9.89
CA ASP A 179 4.42 -4.09 9.85
C ASP A 179 5.18 -4.02 11.18
N VAL A 180 4.47 -3.97 12.31
CA VAL A 180 5.09 -3.99 13.64
C VAL A 180 5.93 -5.25 13.85
N LEU A 181 5.42 -6.43 13.46
CA LEU A 181 6.13 -7.69 13.62
C LEU A 181 7.40 -7.75 12.75
N ASN A 182 7.32 -7.28 11.50
CA ASN A 182 8.47 -7.27 10.58
C ASN A 182 9.61 -6.38 11.06
N ASN A 183 9.29 -5.28 11.75
CA ASN A 183 10.23 -4.30 12.27
C ASN A 183 10.65 -4.56 13.73
N SER A 184 10.24 -5.69 14.31
CA SER A 184 10.63 -6.08 15.66
C SER A 184 12.01 -6.75 15.72
N SER A 185 12.65 -6.73 16.89
CA SER A 185 13.93 -7.43 17.10
C SER A 185 13.80 -8.96 17.05
N ALA A 186 12.58 -9.49 17.27
CA ALA A 186 12.25 -10.91 17.20
C ALA A 186 11.59 -11.28 15.86
N SER A 187 11.79 -10.45 14.83
CA SER A 187 11.17 -10.63 13.52
C SER A 187 11.58 -11.94 12.88
N LYS A 188 10.59 -12.75 12.50
CA LYS A 188 10.78 -14.00 11.77
C LYS A 188 10.70 -13.77 10.26
N LYS A 189 10.69 -14.85 9.49
CA LYS A 189 10.22 -14.82 8.09
C LYS A 189 8.89 -14.06 8.01
N ASN A 190 8.76 -13.27 6.95
CA ASN A 190 7.59 -12.45 6.69
C ASN A 190 6.30 -13.29 6.65
N GLU A 191 6.37 -14.52 6.14
CA GLU A 191 5.26 -15.47 6.16
C GLU A 191 4.80 -15.78 7.59
N ASP A 192 5.72 -16.10 8.51
CA ASP A 192 5.40 -16.31 9.93
C ASP A 192 4.77 -15.05 10.56
N ASN A 193 5.37 -13.89 10.30
CA ASN A 193 4.88 -12.62 10.82
C ASN A 193 3.47 -12.29 10.29
N PHE A 194 3.17 -12.66 9.04
CA PHE A 194 1.84 -12.44 8.46
C PHE A 194 0.78 -13.35 9.09
N VAL A 195 1.10 -14.64 9.28
CA VAL A 195 0.21 -15.57 10.00
C VAL A 195 0.00 -15.08 11.44
N GLN A 196 1.07 -14.68 12.12
CA GLN A 196 1.00 -14.16 13.49
C GLN A 196 0.15 -12.88 13.57
N ALA A 197 0.27 -11.97 12.61
CA ALA A 197 -0.56 -10.76 12.54
C ALA A 197 -2.06 -11.12 12.46
N ILE A 198 -2.42 -12.10 11.63
CA ILE A 198 -3.80 -12.59 11.51
C ILE A 198 -4.27 -13.21 12.83
N MET A 199 -3.45 -14.06 13.45
CA MET A 199 -3.77 -14.67 14.76
C MET A 199 -4.06 -13.59 15.81
N GLU A 200 -3.23 -12.57 15.90
CA GLU A 200 -3.33 -11.54 16.93
C GLU A 200 -4.46 -10.54 16.70
N VAL A 201 -4.77 -10.20 15.45
CA VAL A 201 -5.87 -9.29 15.11
C VAL A 201 -7.21 -10.00 15.16
N LYS A 202 -7.30 -11.23 14.61
CA LYS A 202 -8.54 -12.01 14.58
C LYS A 202 -8.79 -12.83 15.84
N LYS A 203 -7.82 -12.88 16.76
CA LYS A 203 -7.88 -13.67 18.00
C LYS A 203 -8.17 -15.14 17.72
N VAL A 204 -7.46 -15.70 16.75
CA VAL A 204 -7.61 -17.09 16.32
C VAL A 204 -6.32 -17.87 16.52
N ASP A 205 -6.44 -19.19 16.62
CA ASP A 205 -5.30 -20.09 16.59
C ASP A 205 -4.61 -20.12 15.21
N ARG A 206 -3.44 -20.76 15.16
CA ARG A 206 -2.62 -20.86 13.94
C ARG A 206 -3.33 -21.59 12.81
N ALA A 207 -4.09 -22.64 13.11
CA ALA A 207 -4.76 -23.44 12.09
C ALA A 207 -5.84 -22.60 11.38
N LYS A 208 -6.62 -21.84 12.15
CA LYS A 208 -7.62 -20.90 11.62
C LYS A 208 -6.97 -19.73 10.88
N ALA A 209 -5.85 -19.20 11.38
CA ALA A 209 -5.12 -18.16 10.67
C ALA A 209 -4.64 -18.63 9.29
N LEU A 210 -4.10 -19.85 9.19
CA LEU A 210 -3.69 -20.45 7.92
C LEU A 210 -4.88 -20.74 7.00
N GLU A 211 -6.06 -21.08 7.53
CA GLU A 211 -7.29 -21.17 6.73
C GLU A 211 -7.66 -19.80 6.12
N ILE A 212 -7.58 -18.73 6.90
CA ILE A 212 -7.79 -17.36 6.40
C ILE A 212 -6.77 -17.04 5.31
N VAL A 213 -5.48 -17.35 5.52
CA VAL A 213 -4.43 -17.17 4.50
C VAL A 213 -4.73 -17.94 3.21
N ARG A 214 -5.25 -19.16 3.29
CA ARG A 214 -5.70 -19.93 2.11
C ARG A 214 -6.82 -19.22 1.37
N LYS A 215 -7.83 -18.70 2.09
CA LYS A 215 -8.91 -17.92 1.48
C LYS A 215 -8.37 -16.64 0.82
N LEU A 216 -7.41 -15.96 1.44
CA LEU A 216 -6.75 -14.78 0.84
C LEU A 216 -6.00 -15.12 -0.44
N LYS A 217 -5.33 -16.28 -0.49
CA LYS A 217 -4.74 -16.80 -1.71
C LYS A 217 -5.79 -17.02 -2.81
N GLU A 218 -7.03 -17.38 -2.46
CA GLU A 218 -8.11 -17.75 -3.39
C GLU A 218 -9.05 -16.60 -3.80
N CYS A 219 -9.18 -15.53 -3.01
CA CYS A 219 -10.15 -14.45 -3.26
C CYS A 219 -9.86 -13.63 -4.54
N VAL A 220 -10.47 -13.92 -5.69
CA VAL A 220 -10.47 -13.10 -6.91
C VAL A 220 -11.65 -12.16 -6.93
#